data_AF-A0A6M3LI77-F1
#
_entry.id   AF-A0A6M3LI77-F1
#
_cell.length_a   1.000
_cell.length_b   1.000
_cell.length_c   1.000
_cell.angle_alpha   90.00
_cell.angle_beta   90.00
_cell.angle_gamma   90.00
#
_symmetry.space_group_name_H-M   'P 1'
#
loop_
_entity.id
_entity.type
_entity.pdbx_description
1 polymer ?
#
loop_
_entity_poly.entity_id
_entity_poly.type
_entity_poly.pdbx_seq_one_letter_code
_entity_poly.pdbx_strand_id
1 'polypeptide(L)'
;MVSKAISKNDEAPSEVYILHFERPYWNRARHYVGYTTIGADERIALHRKGKGSLLVNYAHNKMGIDFSIGLVEQFTTRILARWRERQLKKEGHLSRHCEICRNAKKND
;
A
#
# COMPACT_ATOMS: atom_id res chain seq x y z
N MET A 1 9.03 31.17 0.98
CA MET A 1 8.19 29.96 1.08
C MET A 1 7.09 30.08 0.06
N VAL A 2 7.07 29.25 -0.98
CA VAL A 2 5.99 29.28 -1.97
C VAL A 2 4.87 28.39 -1.45
N SER A 3 3.79 29.01 -0.94
CA SER A 3 2.55 28.29 -0.65
C SER A 3 1.99 27.79 -1.97
N LYS A 4 2.20 26.50 -2.26
CA LYS A 4 1.58 25.86 -3.42
C LYS A 4 0.09 25.73 -3.13
N ALA A 5 -0.74 26.38 -3.94
CA ALA A 5 -2.19 26.24 -3.85
C ALA A 5 -2.57 24.76 -3.92
N ILE A 6 -3.42 24.33 -2.98
CA ILE A 6 -3.99 22.98 -2.94
C ILE A 6 -4.86 22.83 -4.19
N SER A 7 -4.59 21.82 -5.01
CA SER A 7 -5.40 21.54 -6.22
C SER A 7 -6.68 20.80 -5.84
N LYS A 8 -7.75 20.85 -6.66
CA LYS A 8 -8.96 20.03 -6.43
C LYS A 8 -8.63 18.54 -6.23
N ASN A 9 -7.59 18.04 -6.88
CA ASN A 9 -7.13 16.66 -6.73
C ASN A 9 -6.48 16.36 -5.37
N ASP A 10 -6.01 17.38 -4.64
CA ASP A 10 -5.43 17.21 -3.30
C ASP A 10 -6.51 16.96 -2.23
N GLU A 11 -7.74 17.40 -2.47
CA GLU A 11 -8.87 17.23 -1.55
C GLU A 11 -9.66 15.94 -1.77
N ALA A 12 -9.38 15.20 -2.86
CA ALA A 12 -10.08 13.95 -3.16
C ALA A 12 -9.93 12.92 -2.02
N PRO A 13 -11.03 12.28 -1.57
CA PRO A 13 -10.95 11.15 -0.64
C PRO A 13 -9.99 10.09 -1.17
N SER A 14 -9.21 9.48 -0.27
CA SER A 14 -8.14 8.58 -0.65
C SER A 14 -7.93 7.49 0.40
N GLU A 15 -7.35 6.38 -0.02
CA GLU A 15 -7.04 5.24 0.84
C GLU A 15 -5.56 4.92 0.77
N VAL A 16 -4.98 4.54 1.90
CA VAL A 16 -3.65 3.95 2.01
C VAL A 16 -3.82 2.47 2.26
N TYR A 17 -3.03 1.63 1.60
CA TYR A 17 -3.09 0.19 1.76
C TYR A 17 -1.70 -0.42 1.90
N ILE A 18 -1.65 -1.55 2.60
CA ILE A 18 -0.48 -2.43 2.66
C ILE A 18 -0.86 -3.76 2.02
N LEU A 19 -0.05 -4.24 1.07
CA LEU A 19 -0.10 -5.60 0.57
C LEU A 19 0.93 -6.46 1.31
N HIS A 20 0.54 -7.66 1.69
CA HIS A 20 1.38 -8.69 2.29
C HIS A 20 1.70 -9.74 1.23
N PHE A 21 2.95 -9.88 0.83
CA PHE A 21 3.38 -10.96 -0.05
C PHE A 21 3.49 -12.26 0.73
N GLU A 22 2.94 -13.35 0.18
CA GLU A 22 2.97 -14.69 0.77
C GLU A 22 4.40 -15.15 1.13
N ARG A 23 5.35 -14.81 0.25
CA ARG A 23 6.78 -15.00 0.46
C ARG A 23 7.56 -13.72 0.12
N PRO A 24 8.74 -13.48 0.71
CA PRO A 24 9.49 -12.26 0.46
C PRO A 24 9.82 -12.08 -1.03
N TYR A 25 9.55 -10.87 -1.52
CA TYR A 25 10.10 -10.35 -2.76
C TYR A 25 11.53 -9.80 -2.52
N TRP A 26 12.29 -9.59 -3.59
CA TRP A 26 13.67 -9.08 -3.66
C TRP A 26 14.21 -8.39 -2.38
N ASN A 27 15.37 -8.84 -1.89
CA ASN A 27 15.99 -8.34 -0.65
C ASN A 27 15.09 -8.41 0.60
N ARG A 28 14.26 -9.47 0.71
CA ARG A 28 13.39 -9.77 1.87
C ARG A 28 12.18 -8.85 2.04
N ALA A 29 11.82 -8.05 1.04
CA ALA A 29 10.62 -7.21 1.08
C ALA A 29 9.34 -8.08 1.06
N ARG A 30 8.66 -8.20 2.20
CA ARG A 30 7.35 -8.89 2.30
C ARG A 30 6.14 -7.97 2.17
N HIS A 31 6.34 -6.66 2.09
CA HIS A 31 5.25 -5.70 2.12
C HIS A 31 5.41 -4.65 1.04
N TYR A 32 4.28 -4.25 0.46
CA TYR A 32 4.17 -3.10 -0.43
C TYR A 32 3.18 -2.12 0.17
N VAL A 33 3.51 -0.83 0.19
CA VAL A 33 2.61 0.23 0.64
C VAL A 33 2.35 1.19 -0.51
N GLY A 34 1.09 1.60 -0.66
CA GLY A 34 0.68 2.60 -1.64
C GLY A 34 -0.57 3.33 -1.20
N TYR A 35 -0.95 4.34 -1.97
CA TYR A 35 -2.22 5.04 -1.81
C TYR A 35 -2.98 5.12 -3.14
N THR A 36 -4.27 5.44 -3.05
CA THR A 36 -5.18 5.50 -4.19
C THR A 36 -6.33 6.48 -3.95
N THR A 37 -6.82 7.10 -5.02
CA THR A 37 -8.04 7.95 -5.02
C THR A 37 -9.25 7.24 -5.61
N ILE A 38 -9.07 6.07 -6.22
CA ILE A 38 -10.13 5.29 -6.89
C ILE A 38 -10.65 4.14 -6.00
N GLY A 39 -10.26 4.11 -4.72
CA GLY A 39 -10.53 2.98 -3.82
C GLY A 39 -9.48 1.87 -3.91
N ALA A 40 -9.26 1.18 -2.78
CA ALA A 40 -8.27 0.13 -2.61
C ALA A 40 -8.62 -1.10 -3.43
N ASP A 41 -9.88 -1.54 -3.40
CA ASP A 41 -10.33 -2.72 -4.14
C ASP A 41 -10.07 -2.60 -5.64
N GLU A 42 -10.45 -1.46 -6.24
CA GLU A 42 -10.19 -1.21 -7.67
C GLU A 42 -8.69 -1.17 -7.96
N ARG A 43 -7.91 -0.48 -7.13
CA ARG A 43 -6.46 -0.39 -7.29
C ARG A 43 -5.78 -1.76 -7.16
N ILE A 44 -6.26 -2.60 -6.26
CA ILE A 44 -5.76 -3.95 -6.03
C ILE A 44 -6.09 -4.85 -7.22
N ALA A 45 -7.32 -4.76 -7.76
CA ALA A 45 -7.68 -5.44 -8.99
C ALA A 45 -6.77 -5.05 -10.17
N LEU A 46 -6.34 -3.78 -10.25
CA LEU A 46 -5.35 -3.35 -11.25
C LEU A 46 -3.97 -3.98 -11.02
N HIS A 47 -3.51 -4.10 -9.77
CA HIS A 47 -2.26 -4.80 -9.45
C HIS A 47 -2.33 -6.27 -9.88
N ARG A 48 -3.44 -6.96 -9.60
CA ARG A 48 -3.67 -8.35 -10.04
C ARG A 48 -3.55 -8.50 -11.56
N LYS A 49 -4.13 -7.55 -12.31
CA LYS A 49 -4.07 -7.53 -13.78
C LYS A 49 -2.73 -7.05 -14.34
N GLY A 50 -1.73 -6.77 -13.51
CA GLY A 50 -0.42 -6.25 -13.94
C GLY A 50 -0.44 -4.79 -14.42
N LYS A 51 -1.55 -4.07 -14.21
CA LYS A 51 -1.74 -2.65 -14.58
C LYS A 51 -1.46 -1.69 -13.42
N GLY A 52 -1.01 -2.22 -12.28
CA GLY A 52 -0.65 -1.45 -11.09
C GLY A 52 0.83 -1.10 -11.03
N SER A 53 1.44 -1.30 -9.86
CA SER A 53 2.89 -1.07 -9.67
C SER A 53 3.69 -2.11 -10.45
N LEU A 54 4.78 -1.67 -11.09
CA LEU A 54 5.74 -2.58 -11.71
C LEU A 54 6.30 -3.62 -10.74
N LEU A 55 6.53 -3.25 -9.47
CA LEU A 55 7.01 -4.17 -8.44
C LEU A 55 5.98 -5.26 -8.16
N VAL A 56 4.74 -4.87 -7.90
CA VAL A 56 3.66 -5.83 -7.60
C VAL A 56 3.37 -6.70 -8.81
N ASN A 57 3.37 -6.12 -10.01
CA ASN A 57 3.25 -6.85 -11.27
C ASN A 57 4.36 -7.90 -11.42
N TYR A 58 5.62 -7.52 -11.18
CA TYR A 58 6.73 -8.46 -11.28
C TYR A 58 6.64 -9.56 -10.23
N ALA A 59 6.40 -9.22 -8.95
CA ALA A 59 6.23 -10.20 -7.89
C ALA A 59 5.10 -11.20 -8.21
N HIS A 60 3.92 -10.70 -8.60
CA HIS A 60 2.75 -11.53 -8.85
C HIS A 60 2.82 -12.28 -10.19
N ASN A 61 2.90 -11.55 -11.29
CA ASN A 61 2.75 -12.13 -12.63
C ASN A 61 4.05 -12.72 -13.19
N LYS A 62 5.22 -12.32 -12.69
CA LYS A 62 6.52 -12.86 -13.17
C LYS A 62 7.13 -13.87 -12.21
N MET A 63 6.99 -13.68 -10.90
CA MET A 63 7.55 -14.60 -9.91
C MET A 63 6.53 -15.55 -9.28
N GLY A 64 5.23 -15.40 -9.57
CA GLY A 64 4.18 -16.23 -8.98
C GLY A 64 4.07 -16.05 -7.46
N ILE A 65 4.37 -14.86 -6.95
CA ILE A 65 4.23 -14.54 -5.52
C ILE A 65 2.85 -13.92 -5.33
N ASP A 66 1.98 -14.61 -4.59
CA ASP A 66 0.66 -14.06 -4.26
C ASP A 66 0.78 -12.97 -3.18
N PHE A 67 -0.25 -12.13 -3.06
CA PHE A 67 -0.34 -11.08 -2.06
C PHE A 67 -1.75 -10.91 -1.51
N SER A 68 -1.86 -10.61 -0.22
CA SER A 68 -3.12 -10.35 0.45
C SER A 68 -3.18 -8.92 0.96
N ILE A 69 -4.38 -8.42 1.24
CA ILE A 69 -4.57 -7.12 1.89
C ILE A 69 -4.13 -7.26 3.34
N GLY A 70 -3.13 -6.47 3.71
CA GLY A 70 -2.61 -6.41 5.07
C GLY A 70 -3.16 -5.23 5.88
N LEU A 71 -3.64 -4.18 5.23
CA LEU A 71 -4.23 -3.00 5.86
C LEU A 71 -4.90 -2.14 4.79
N VAL A 72 -6.02 -1.50 5.13
CA VAL A 72 -6.58 -0.35 4.40
C VAL A 72 -6.95 0.73 5.41
N GLU A 73 -6.50 1.96 5.18
CA GLU A 73 -6.82 3.14 5.98
C GLU A 73 -7.46 4.20 5.08
N GLN A 74 -8.59 4.75 5.51
CA GLN A 74 -9.32 5.79 4.78
C GLN A 74 -8.89 7.19 5.23
N PHE A 75 -8.78 8.11 4.27
CA PHE A 75 -8.45 9.51 4.49
C PHE A 75 -9.40 10.41 3.72
N THR A 76 -9.80 11.51 4.35
CA THR A 76 -10.70 12.50 3.75
C THR A 76 -10.08 13.25 2.58
N THR A 77 -8.74 13.33 2.50
CA THR A 77 -8.03 14.01 1.43
C THR A 77 -6.80 13.24 0.96
N ARG A 78 -6.43 13.45 -0.31
CA ARG A 78 -5.24 12.86 -0.93
C ARG A 78 -3.96 13.32 -0.27
N ILE A 79 -3.91 14.57 0.22
CA ILE A 79 -2.76 15.06 0.98
C ILE A 79 -2.56 14.18 2.21
N LEU A 80 -3.59 13.97 3.04
CA LEU A 80 -3.46 13.17 4.27
C LEU A 80 -3.00 11.74 3.98
N ALA A 81 -3.59 11.09 2.96
CA ALA A 81 -3.18 9.75 2.53
C ALA A 81 -1.69 9.70 2.10
N ARG A 82 -1.21 10.71 1.35
CA ARG A 82 0.20 10.78 0.94
C ARG A 82 1.15 11.00 2.11
N TRP A 83 0.75 11.82 3.08
CA TRP A 83 1.52 12.03 4.30
C TRP A 83 1.65 10.73 5.08
N ARG A 84 0.55 9.98 5.23
CA ARG A 84 0.55 8.67 5.87
C ARG A 84 1.42 7.65 5.13
N GLU A 85 1.29 7.53 3.80
CA GLU A 85 2.13 6.64 3.00
C GLU A 85 3.62 6.95 3.19
N ARG A 86 3.99 8.24 3.19
CA ARG A 86 5.37 8.67 3.42
C ARG A 86 5.84 8.36 4.85
N GLN A 87 4.98 8.54 5.86
CA GLN A 87 5.28 8.17 7.23
C GLN A 87 5.55 6.66 7.35
N LEU A 88 4.67 5.82 6.82
CA LEU A 88 4.84 4.36 6.81
C LEU A 88 6.16 3.93 6.13
N LYS A 89 6.51 4.57 5.01
CA LYS A 89 7.79 4.32 4.33
C LYS A 89 9.00 4.72 5.18
N LYS A 90 8.91 5.85 5.89
CA LYS A 90 9.99 6.39 6.73
C LYS A 90 10.19 5.57 8.00
N GLU A 91 9.10 5.19 8.67
CA GLU A 91 9.12 4.33 9.87
C GLU A 91 9.72 2.96 9.57
N GLY A 92 9.53 2.46 8.34
CA GLY A 92 9.87 1.10 7.99
C GLY A 92 8.96 0.10 8.73
N HIS A 93 9.40 -1.15 8.84
CA HIS A 93 8.71 -2.18 9.63
C HIS A 93 7.20 -2.33 9.34
N LEU A 94 6.82 -2.32 8.06
CA LEU A 94 5.42 -2.44 7.63
C LEU A 94 4.68 -3.68 8.20
N SER A 95 5.42 -4.71 8.64
CA SER A 95 4.87 -5.86 9.37
C SER A 95 4.19 -5.51 10.69
N ARG A 96 4.52 -4.37 11.32
CA ARG A 96 3.84 -3.87 12.53
C ARG A 96 2.46 -3.29 12.22
N HIS A 97 2.24 -2.84 10.98
CA HIS A 97 0.99 -2.25 10.52
C HIS A 97 0.11 -3.29 9.80
N CYS A 98 0.71 -4.33 9.22
CA CYS A 98 0.02 -5.42 8.57
C CYS A 98 -0.77 -6.30 9.56
N GLU A 99 -2.08 -6.37 9.40
CA GLU A 99 -3.02 -7.20 10.18
C GLU A 99 -2.68 -8.69 10.10
N ILE A 100 -2.28 -9.20 8.94
CA ILE A 100 -1.86 -10.60 8.76
C ILE A 100 -0.66 -10.91 9.68
N CYS A 101 0.37 -10.05 9.66
CA CYS A 101 1.53 -10.23 10.54
C CYS A 101 1.20 -10.04 12.02
N ARG A 102 0.34 -9.07 12.36
CA ARG A 102 -0.09 -8.84 13.74
C ARG A 102 -0.86 -10.04 14.29
N ASN A 103 -1.73 -10.64 13.48
CA ASN A 103 -2.52 -11.80 13.89
C ASN A 103 -1.66 -13.05 14.02
N ALA A 104 -0.70 -13.27 13.11
CA ALA A 104 0.27 -14.36 13.25
C ALA A 104 1.01 -14.29 14.60
N LYS A 105 1.50 -13.11 15.00
CA LYS A 105 2.18 -12.91 16.29
C LYS A 105 1.32 -13.11 17.53
N LYS A 106 -0.02 -12.99 17.42
CA LYS A 106 -0.92 -13.22 18.57
C LYS A 106 -1.14 -14.70 18.85
N ASN A 107 -0.89 -15.54 17.85
CA ASN A 107 -1.12 -16.98 17.90
C ASN A 107 0.15 -17.77 18.23
N ASP A 108 1.28 -17.07 18.37
CA ASP A 108 2.57 -17.58 18.86
C ASP A 108 2.70 -17.31 20.37
#